data_AF-A0A448WZU5-F1
#
_entry.id   AF-A0A448WZU5-F1
#
_cell.length_a   1.000
_cell.length_b   1.000
_cell.length_c   1.000
_cell.angle_alpha   90.00
_cell.angle_beta   90.00
_cell.angle_gamma   90.00
#
_symmetry.space_group_name_H-M   'P 1'
#
loop_
_entity.id
_entity.type
_entity.pdbx_description
1 polymer ?
#
loop_
_entity_poly.entity_id
_entity_poly.type
_entity_poly.pdbx_seq_one_letter_code
_entity_poly.pdbx_strand_id
1 'polypeptide(L)'
;CLPYISVEDPNAEFQRIRDFIDCKRCIELPECLIHLKPGQTQDASRSIDLLLQNGSNRTGRWPVSSSLNMDQFRTCARKKLKINKRQSRRVYDILRLFFANRSDESVIEFYRKALVLRTEKMYQRFRPDGLHRLGIVPSAPIEQPSPFLRASDEQFQSQIFQEVDELMQDYSYIVKKLDKAVSSGRIKID
;
A
#
# COMPACT_ATOMS: atom_id res chain seq x y z
N CYS A 1 -11.77 20.08 -8.97
CA CYS A 1 -11.60 18.83 -8.20
C CYS A 1 -12.78 17.90 -8.47
N LEU A 2 -12.55 16.62 -8.81
CA LEU A 2 -13.66 15.65 -8.84
C LEU A 2 -14.23 15.46 -7.41
N PRO A 3 -15.50 15.03 -7.23
CA PRO A 3 -16.09 14.70 -5.92
C PRO A 3 -15.78 13.24 -5.50
N TYR A 4 -15.49 12.97 -4.22
CA TYR A 4 -15.28 11.61 -3.65
C TYR A 4 -16.24 11.35 -2.49
N ILE A 5 -16.38 10.07 -2.14
CA ILE A 5 -17.05 9.65 -0.90
C ILE A 5 -16.00 9.47 0.20
N SER A 6 -16.15 10.21 1.29
CA SER A 6 -15.42 10.02 2.55
C SER A 6 -16.38 9.58 3.65
N VAL A 7 -15.81 9.03 4.72
CA VAL A 7 -16.53 8.64 5.92
C VAL A 7 -15.72 9.20 7.08
N GLU A 8 -16.43 9.80 8.03
CA GLU A 8 -15.84 10.36 9.25
C GLU A 8 -15.61 9.22 10.25
N ASP A 9 -14.39 9.15 10.77
CA ASP A 9 -13.94 8.19 11.79
C ASP A 9 -14.52 6.75 11.63
N PRO A 10 -14.27 6.09 10.49
CA PRO A 10 -14.79 4.75 10.26
C PRO A 10 -14.18 3.77 11.27
N ASN A 11 -15.03 3.02 11.96
CA ASN A 11 -14.58 1.90 12.78
C ASN A 11 -14.02 0.76 11.90
N ALA A 12 -13.34 -0.21 12.53
CA ALA A 12 -12.68 -1.31 11.83
C ALA A 12 -13.65 -2.19 11.01
N GLU A 13 -14.87 -2.42 11.51
CA GLU A 13 -15.87 -3.21 10.79
C GLU A 13 -16.33 -2.50 9.52
N PHE A 14 -16.64 -1.21 9.61
CA PHE A 14 -17.01 -0.38 8.47
C PHE A 14 -15.88 -0.34 7.44
N GLN A 15 -14.63 -0.16 7.90
CA GLN A 15 -13.48 -0.15 7.01
C GLN A 15 -13.36 -1.49 6.26
N ARG A 16 -13.56 -2.63 6.93
CA ARG A 16 -13.56 -3.95 6.28
C ARG A 16 -14.68 -4.11 5.26
N ILE A 17 -15.88 -3.61 5.55
CA ILE A 17 -17.01 -3.64 4.60
C ILE A 17 -16.66 -2.80 3.36
N ARG A 18 -16.17 -1.58 3.58
CA ARG A 18 -15.77 -0.66 2.52
C ARG A 18 -14.66 -1.24 1.66
N ASP A 19 -13.62 -1.79 2.28
CA ASP A 19 -12.50 -2.41 1.59
C ASP A 19 -12.98 -3.53 0.66
N PHE A 20 -13.83 -4.43 1.15
CA PHE A 20 -14.38 -5.50 0.32
C PHE A 20 -15.19 -4.97 -0.87
N ILE A 21 -16.08 -3.99 -0.64
CA ILE A 21 -16.92 -3.42 -1.70
C ILE A 21 -16.09 -2.67 -2.74
N ASP A 22 -15.15 -1.83 -2.30
CA ASP A 22 -14.30 -1.05 -3.20
C ASP A 22 -13.34 -1.97 -3.97
N CYS A 23 -12.76 -3.00 -3.34
CA CYS A 23 -11.95 -4.01 -4.02
C CYS A 23 -12.75 -4.78 -5.06
N LYS A 24 -13.95 -5.26 -4.71
CA LYS A 24 -14.85 -5.95 -5.65
C LYS A 24 -15.12 -5.11 -6.88
N ARG A 25 -15.53 -3.85 -6.69
CA ARG A 25 -15.83 -2.92 -7.79
C ARG A 25 -14.60 -2.62 -8.63
N CYS A 26 -13.42 -2.49 -8.03
CA CYS A 26 -12.18 -2.28 -8.77
C CYS A 26 -11.73 -3.51 -9.56
N ILE A 27 -12.02 -4.74 -9.09
CA ILE A 27 -11.75 -5.97 -9.84
C ILE A 27 -12.66 -6.06 -11.08
N GLU A 28 -13.94 -5.73 -10.90
CA GLU A 28 -14.96 -5.76 -11.98
C GLU A 28 -14.80 -4.60 -12.99
N LEU A 29 -13.86 -3.68 -12.78
CA LEU A 29 -13.53 -2.58 -13.70
C LEU A 29 -12.19 -2.84 -14.40
N PRO A 30 -12.19 -3.27 -15.68
CA PRO A 30 -10.98 -3.52 -16.45
C PRO A 30 -10.03 -2.32 -16.47
N GLU A 31 -10.54 -1.09 -16.54
CA GLU A 31 -9.71 0.12 -16.59
C GLU A 31 -8.93 0.38 -15.31
N CYS A 32 -9.38 -0.17 -14.18
CA CYS A 32 -8.62 -0.10 -12.93
C CYS A 32 -7.68 -1.31 -12.83
N LEU A 33 -8.06 -2.46 -13.37
CA LEU A 33 -7.29 -3.70 -13.32
C LEU A 33 -5.98 -3.65 -14.12
N ILE A 34 -5.94 -2.92 -15.24
CA ILE A 34 -4.71 -2.72 -16.05
C ILE A 34 -3.55 -2.13 -15.25
N HIS A 35 -3.83 -1.40 -14.18
CA HIS A 35 -2.82 -0.76 -13.32
C HIS A 35 -2.36 -1.67 -12.16
N LEU A 36 -2.99 -2.84 -12.01
CA LEU A 36 -2.68 -3.84 -10.98
C LEU A 36 -1.87 -5.02 -11.55
N LYS A 37 -2.13 -5.42 -12.80
CA LYS A 37 -1.41 -6.50 -13.50
C LYS A 37 -0.11 -5.96 -14.11
N PRO A 38 1.08 -6.31 -13.61
CA PRO A 38 2.32 -5.97 -14.29
C PRO A 38 2.47 -6.96 -15.45
N GLY A 39 2.05 -6.58 -16.67
CA GLY A 39 2.11 -7.52 -17.80
C GLY A 39 1.31 -7.19 -19.07
N GLN A 40 0.55 -6.10 -19.13
CA GLN A 40 -0.13 -5.71 -20.38
C GLN A 40 0.51 -4.54 -21.15
N THR A 41 1.53 -3.90 -20.58
CA THR A 41 2.48 -3.08 -21.35
C THR A 41 3.61 -3.99 -21.82
N GLN A 42 3.94 -3.93 -23.12
CA GLN A 42 4.91 -4.80 -23.83
C GLN A 42 6.30 -4.90 -23.18
N ASP A 43 6.62 -4.06 -22.20
CA ASP A 43 7.92 -3.99 -21.52
C ASP A 43 7.94 -4.64 -20.12
N ALA A 44 6.80 -5.09 -19.58
CA ALA A 44 6.67 -5.42 -18.15
C ALA A 44 7.01 -6.87 -17.77
N SER A 45 7.01 -7.82 -18.72
CA SER A 45 7.34 -9.23 -18.43
C SER A 45 8.78 -9.43 -17.92
N ARG A 46 9.67 -8.45 -18.14
CA ARG A 46 11.02 -8.45 -17.56
C ARG A 46 11.07 -8.01 -16.10
N SER A 47 10.03 -7.36 -15.58
CA SER A 47 10.14 -6.58 -14.33
C SER A 47 9.64 -7.28 -13.07
N ILE A 48 8.76 -8.29 -13.17
CA ILE A 48 8.42 -9.15 -12.01
C ILE A 48 9.55 -10.16 -11.75
N ASP A 49 10.08 -10.79 -12.81
CA ASP A 49 11.22 -11.69 -12.69
C ASP A 49 12.47 -10.97 -12.15
N LEU A 50 12.69 -9.69 -12.52
CA LEU A 50 13.76 -8.87 -11.93
C LEU A 50 13.51 -8.45 -10.48
N LEU A 51 12.25 -8.39 -10.01
CA LEU A 51 11.91 -8.05 -8.63
C LEU A 51 12.13 -9.21 -7.67
N LEU A 52 12.10 -10.45 -8.16
CA LEU A 52 12.29 -11.67 -7.36
C LEU A 52 13.69 -12.31 -7.55
N GLN A 53 14.41 -12.02 -8.64
CA GLN A 53 15.71 -12.65 -8.91
C GLN A 53 16.94 -11.78 -8.55
N ASN A 54 16.82 -10.45 -8.48
CA ASN A 54 17.96 -9.59 -8.13
C ASN A 54 17.87 -9.08 -6.69
N GLY A 55 18.28 -9.94 -5.76
CA GLY A 55 18.67 -9.58 -4.40
C GLY A 55 19.94 -8.73 -4.37
N SER A 56 19.95 -7.57 -5.04
CA SER A 56 20.96 -6.52 -4.84
C SER A 56 20.60 -5.27 -5.64
N ASN A 57 19.69 -4.45 -5.11
CA ASN A 57 19.74 -3.02 -5.40
C ASN A 57 19.64 -2.28 -4.08
N ARG A 58 20.78 -1.73 -3.64
CA ARG A 58 21.03 -1.08 -2.35
C ARG A 58 20.29 0.25 -2.16
N THR A 59 19.27 0.53 -2.96
CA THR A 59 18.35 1.63 -2.71
C THR A 59 16.98 1.00 -2.51
N GLY A 60 16.47 1.04 -1.28
CA GLY A 60 15.15 0.51 -0.91
C GLY A 60 13.98 1.28 -1.54
N ARG A 61 14.09 1.63 -2.82
CA ARG A 61 13.15 2.44 -3.57
C ARG A 61 12.35 1.53 -4.50
N TRP A 62 11.04 1.53 -4.27
CA TRP A 62 10.06 0.94 -5.17
C TRP A 62 10.30 1.42 -6.61
N PRO A 63 10.23 0.53 -7.62
CA PRO A 63 10.42 0.92 -9.01
C PRO A 63 9.46 2.06 -9.38
N VAL A 64 9.93 3.05 -10.13
CA VAL A 64 9.14 4.21 -10.57
C VAL A 64 7.82 3.78 -11.24
N SER A 65 7.84 2.64 -11.95
CA SER A 65 6.66 1.99 -12.56
C SER A 65 5.52 1.74 -11.56
N SER A 66 5.82 1.34 -10.32
CA SER A 66 4.82 1.10 -9.28
C SER A 66 4.12 2.37 -8.78
N SER A 67 4.83 3.51 -8.77
CA SER A 67 4.23 4.80 -8.39
C SER A 67 3.31 5.34 -9.48
N LEU A 68 3.71 5.20 -10.75
CA LEU A 68 2.87 5.58 -11.89
C LEU A 68 1.60 4.74 -11.94
N ASN A 69 1.73 3.42 -11.79
CA ASN A 69 0.58 2.50 -11.73
C ASN A 69 -0.38 2.86 -10.59
N MET A 70 0.15 3.20 -9.40
CA MET A 70 -0.67 3.66 -8.28
C MET A 70 -1.41 4.98 -8.58
N ASP A 71 -0.76 5.96 -9.21
CA ASP A 71 -1.39 7.24 -9.54
C ASP A 71 -2.46 7.10 -10.64
N GLN A 72 -2.23 6.22 -11.62
CA GLN A 72 -3.20 5.88 -12.65
C GLN A 72 -4.38 5.10 -12.06
N PHE A 73 -4.13 4.08 -11.24
CA PHE A 73 -5.16 3.35 -10.49
C PHE A 73 -6.02 4.31 -9.66
N ARG A 74 -5.39 5.21 -8.89
CA ARG A 74 -6.10 6.24 -8.13
C ARG A 74 -6.98 7.08 -9.03
N THR A 75 -6.47 7.50 -10.19
CA THR A 75 -7.23 8.34 -11.13
C THR A 75 -8.43 7.60 -11.71
N CYS A 76 -8.28 6.32 -12.06
CA CYS A 76 -9.38 5.44 -12.45
C CYS A 76 -10.44 5.35 -11.34
N ALA A 77 -10.04 4.91 -10.15
CA ALA A 77 -10.91 4.71 -8.99
C ALA A 77 -11.64 6.01 -8.57
N ARG A 78 -10.94 7.14 -8.66
CA ARG A 78 -11.48 8.48 -8.40
C ARG A 78 -12.59 8.85 -9.38
N LYS A 79 -12.36 8.63 -10.68
CA LYS A 79 -13.28 9.02 -11.77
C LYS A 79 -14.49 8.10 -11.84
N LYS A 80 -14.27 6.79 -11.76
CA LYS A 80 -15.28 5.76 -12.02
C LYS A 80 -16.09 5.41 -10.77
N LEU A 81 -15.45 5.37 -9.61
CA LEU A 81 -16.05 4.87 -8.37
C LEU A 81 -16.15 5.92 -7.26
N LYS A 82 -15.68 7.16 -7.51
CA LYS A 82 -15.63 8.24 -6.52
C LYS A 82 -14.85 7.86 -5.24
N ILE A 83 -13.89 6.94 -5.35
CA ILE A 83 -13.03 6.54 -4.24
C ILE A 83 -12.03 7.67 -3.95
N ASN A 84 -11.82 7.99 -2.68
CA ASN A 84 -10.88 9.03 -2.25
C ASN A 84 -9.42 8.54 -2.29
N LYS A 85 -8.45 9.46 -2.21
CA LYS A 85 -7.02 9.13 -2.34
C LYS A 85 -6.50 8.11 -1.32
N ARG A 86 -6.90 8.23 -0.05
CA ARG A 86 -6.46 7.32 1.02
C ARG A 86 -7.03 5.92 0.78
N GLN A 87 -8.33 5.85 0.51
CA GLN A 87 -9.01 4.60 0.22
C GLN A 87 -8.50 3.94 -1.07
N SER A 88 -8.22 4.69 -2.14
CA SER A 88 -7.64 4.12 -3.36
C SER A 88 -6.30 3.46 -3.10
N ARG A 89 -5.45 4.03 -2.22
CA ARG A 89 -4.18 3.41 -1.86
C ARG A 89 -4.38 2.11 -1.10
N ARG A 90 -5.30 2.11 -0.13
CA ARG A 90 -5.65 0.92 0.63
C ARG A 90 -6.16 -0.21 -0.27
N VAL A 91 -7.11 0.11 -1.16
CA VAL A 91 -7.65 -0.83 -2.16
C VAL A 91 -6.56 -1.36 -3.09
N TYR A 92 -5.65 -0.50 -3.56
CA TYR A 92 -4.53 -0.91 -4.41
C TYR A 92 -3.63 -1.92 -3.69
N ASP A 93 -3.27 -1.66 -2.44
CA ASP A 93 -2.42 -2.55 -1.67
C ASP A 93 -3.12 -3.91 -1.41
N ILE A 94 -4.40 -3.91 -1.04
CA ILE A 94 -5.20 -5.15 -0.89
C ILE A 94 -5.23 -5.96 -2.19
N LEU A 95 -5.49 -5.31 -3.33
CA LEU A 95 -5.58 -6.00 -4.61
C LEU A 95 -4.22 -6.53 -5.08
N ARG A 96 -3.12 -5.86 -4.74
CA ARG A 96 -1.78 -6.41 -4.97
C ARG A 96 -1.52 -7.68 -4.17
N LEU A 97 -1.98 -7.74 -2.91
CA LEU A 97 -1.90 -8.97 -2.12
C LEU A 97 -2.83 -10.06 -2.67
N PHE A 98 -4.01 -9.68 -3.15
CA PHE A 98 -4.98 -10.61 -3.75
C PHE A 98 -4.40 -11.34 -4.97
N PHE A 99 -3.71 -10.61 -5.87
CA PHE A 99 -3.08 -11.17 -7.07
C PHE A 99 -1.67 -11.74 -6.84
N ALA A 100 -1.10 -11.60 -5.64
CA ALA A 100 0.21 -12.16 -5.32
C ALA A 100 0.13 -13.68 -5.13
N ASN A 101 1.26 -14.38 -5.36
CA ASN A 101 1.41 -15.77 -4.95
C ASN A 101 1.55 -15.84 -3.42
N ARG A 102 0.42 -15.93 -2.72
CA ARG A 102 0.36 -15.93 -1.25
C ARG A 102 0.87 -17.21 -0.60
N SER A 103 1.19 -18.24 -1.38
CA SER A 103 1.83 -19.46 -0.89
C SER A 103 3.36 -19.32 -0.80
N ASP A 104 3.92 -18.28 -1.43
CA ASP A 104 5.35 -17.99 -1.40
C ASP A 104 5.66 -16.99 -0.28
N GLU A 105 6.31 -17.47 0.77
CA GLU A 105 6.68 -16.65 1.94
C GLU A 105 7.59 -15.48 1.55
N SER A 106 8.45 -15.63 0.53
CA SER A 106 9.33 -14.55 0.09
C SER A 106 8.56 -13.38 -0.51
N VAL A 107 7.47 -13.68 -1.23
CA VAL A 107 6.56 -12.68 -1.81
C VAL A 107 5.80 -11.95 -0.70
N ILE A 108 5.34 -12.69 0.32
CA ILE A 108 4.66 -12.13 1.48
C ILE A 108 5.58 -11.22 2.28
N GLU A 109 6.82 -11.64 2.54
CA GLU A 109 7.80 -10.84 3.27
C GLU A 109 8.18 -9.57 2.50
N PHE A 110 8.37 -9.68 1.19
CA PHE A 110 8.59 -8.51 0.33
C PHE A 110 7.41 -7.52 0.37
N TYR A 111 6.18 -8.05 0.35
CA TYR A 111 4.97 -7.24 0.49
C TYR A 111 4.87 -6.57 1.87
N ARG A 112 5.20 -7.27 2.95
CA ARG A 112 5.23 -6.71 4.31
C ARG A 112 6.25 -5.58 4.41
N LYS A 113 7.46 -5.78 3.90
CA LYS A 113 8.50 -4.75 3.82
C LYS A 113 8.05 -3.52 3.03
N ALA A 114 7.22 -3.71 1.99
CA ALA A 114 6.58 -2.63 1.24
C ALA A 114 5.69 -1.75 2.10
N LEU A 115 4.86 -2.38 2.93
CA LEU A 115 3.95 -1.70 3.81
C LEU A 115 4.71 -0.93 4.88
N VAL A 116 5.76 -1.50 5.47
CA VAL A 116 6.64 -0.82 6.42
C VAL A 116 7.18 0.47 5.81
N LEU A 117 7.85 0.40 4.65
CA LEU A 117 8.43 1.58 3.99
C LEU A 117 7.38 2.66 3.66
N ARG A 118 6.16 2.25 3.28
CA ARG A 118 5.07 3.18 2.99
C ARG A 118 4.53 3.83 4.26
N THR A 119 4.29 3.04 5.30
CA THR A 119 3.79 3.50 6.60
C THR A 119 4.81 4.45 7.21
N GLU A 120 6.08 4.05 7.27
CA GLU A 120 7.19 4.90 7.71
C GLU A 120 7.22 6.25 6.99
N LYS A 121 7.06 6.29 5.66
CA LYS A 121 7.01 7.53 4.89
C LYS A 121 5.87 8.48 5.31
N MET A 122 4.74 7.96 5.80
CA MET A 122 3.67 8.80 6.34
C MET A 122 4.11 9.42 7.67
N TYR A 123 4.74 8.62 8.53
CA TYR A 123 5.22 9.06 9.83
C TYR A 123 6.46 9.98 9.76
N GLN A 124 7.35 9.81 8.78
CA GLN A 124 8.53 10.66 8.56
C GLN A 124 8.17 12.15 8.35
N ARG A 125 6.92 12.45 7.94
CA ARG A 125 6.43 13.84 7.84
C ARG A 125 6.30 14.53 9.20
N PHE A 126 6.23 13.75 10.27
CA PHE A 126 6.09 14.22 11.65
C PHE A 126 7.40 14.11 12.44
N ARG A 127 8.51 13.68 11.80
CA ARG A 127 9.85 13.67 12.42
C ARG A 127 10.47 15.06 12.47
N PRO A 128 11.35 15.35 13.45
CA PRO A 128 12.12 16.60 13.48
C PRO A 128 12.83 16.90 12.15
N ASP A 129 13.43 15.90 11.50
CA ASP A 129 14.06 16.05 10.17
C ASP A 129 13.08 16.33 9.02
N GLY A 130 11.86 15.84 9.14
CA GLY A 130 10.74 16.20 8.27
C GLY A 130 10.31 17.64 8.50
N LEU A 131 10.18 18.05 9.77
CA LEU A 131 9.89 19.41 10.19
C LEU A 131 11.01 20.39 9.79
N HIS A 132 12.29 19.98 9.86
CA HIS A 132 13.45 20.71 9.34
C HIS A 132 13.32 20.95 7.84
N ARG A 133 12.99 19.91 7.07
CA ARG A 133 12.71 20.03 5.62
C ARG A 133 11.51 20.92 5.30
N LEU A 134 10.58 21.07 6.25
CA LEU A 134 9.43 21.97 6.16
C LEU A 134 9.72 23.36 6.76
N GLY A 135 10.94 23.62 7.26
CA GLY A 135 11.37 24.90 7.82
C GLY A 135 10.85 25.21 9.23
N ILE A 136 10.35 24.21 9.97
CA ILE A 136 9.68 24.39 11.27
C ILE A 136 10.67 24.36 12.45
N VAL A 137 11.82 23.67 12.32
CA VAL A 137 12.81 23.49 13.41
C VAL A 137 14.24 23.81 12.87
N PRO A 138 15.23 24.25 13.69
CA PRO A 138 16.61 24.55 13.23
C PRO A 138 17.54 23.32 13.22
N SER A 139 18.18 23.01 12.10
CA SER A 139 19.01 21.79 11.93
C SER A 139 20.28 21.84 12.79
N ALA A 140 20.37 20.99 13.82
CA ALA A 140 21.59 20.80 14.61
C ALA A 140 22.26 19.46 14.22
N PRO A 141 23.57 19.44 13.94
CA PRO A 141 24.29 18.19 13.72
C PRO A 141 24.53 17.52 15.07
N ILE A 142 23.77 16.47 15.37
CA ILE A 142 24.02 15.65 16.56
C ILE A 142 24.74 14.38 16.07
N GLU A 143 26.04 14.26 16.39
CA GLU A 143 26.87 13.11 15.99
C GLU A 143 26.36 11.77 16.58
N GLN A 144 25.64 11.82 17.70
CA GLN A 144 24.88 10.68 18.23
C GLN A 144 23.54 11.13 18.83
N PRO A 145 22.40 10.59 18.36
CA PRO A 145 21.10 10.91 18.94
C PRO A 145 21.09 10.58 20.42
N SER A 146 20.57 11.49 21.25
CA SER A 146 20.49 11.29 22.69
C SER A 146 19.73 9.99 23.02
N PRO A 147 19.97 9.37 24.20
CA PRO A 147 19.23 8.18 24.62
C PRO A 147 17.69 8.35 24.56
N PHE A 148 17.20 9.57 24.83
CA PHE A 148 15.79 9.93 24.67
C PHE A 148 15.33 9.85 23.21
N LEU A 149 16.10 10.42 22.27
CA LEU A 149 15.79 10.34 20.84
C LEU A 149 15.85 8.89 20.34
N ARG A 150 16.82 8.09 20.78
CA ARG A 150 16.91 6.66 20.42
C ARG A 150 15.73 5.83 20.92
N ALA A 151 15.34 6.02 22.18
CA ALA A 151 14.15 5.35 22.74
C ALA A 151 12.87 5.79 21.98
N SER A 152 12.77 7.06 21.60
CA SER A 152 11.67 7.55 20.78
C SER A 152 11.66 6.93 19.37
N ASP A 153 12.84 6.67 18.80
CA ASP A 153 12.99 6.01 17.50
C ASP A 153 12.57 4.52 17.56
N GLU A 154 12.95 3.80 18.62
CA GLU A 154 12.57 2.41 18.82
C GLU A 154 11.06 2.25 19.05
N GLN A 155 10.46 3.09 19.91
CA GLN A 155 9.01 3.11 20.11
C GLN A 155 8.26 3.40 18.82
N PHE A 156 8.77 4.32 18.02
CA PHE A 156 8.22 4.67 16.72
C PHE A 156 8.28 3.50 15.72
N GLN A 157 9.42 2.81 15.63
CA GLN A 157 9.54 1.62 14.80
C GLN A 157 8.57 0.53 15.26
N SER A 158 8.43 0.33 16.57
CA SER A 158 7.46 -0.59 17.15
C SER A 158 6.02 -0.26 16.75
N GLN A 159 5.62 1.02 16.79
CA GLN A 159 4.30 1.47 16.34
C GLN A 159 4.08 1.20 14.85
N ILE A 160 5.07 1.47 14.00
CA ILE A 160 4.99 1.18 12.56
C ILE A 160 4.77 -0.31 12.32
N PHE A 161 5.54 -1.17 13.00
CA PHE A 161 5.40 -2.62 12.85
C PHE A 161 4.04 -3.10 13.33
N GLN A 162 3.56 -2.61 14.48
CA GLN A 162 2.23 -2.94 14.97
C GLN A 162 1.14 -2.54 13.95
N GLU A 163 1.20 -1.32 13.39
CA GLU A 163 0.22 -0.89 12.39
C GLU A 163 0.30 -1.72 11.11
N VAL A 164 1.50 -2.09 10.66
CA VAL A 164 1.66 -2.97 9.50
C VAL A 164 1.09 -4.36 9.77
N ASP A 165 1.21 -4.87 10.98
CA ASP A 165 0.68 -6.19 11.36
C ASP A 165 -0.86 -6.17 11.39
N GLU A 166 -1.45 -5.12 11.94
CA GLU A 166 -2.90 -4.89 11.89
C GLU A 166 -3.39 -4.77 10.45
N LEU A 167 -2.68 -4.03 9.60
CA LEU A 167 -2.97 -3.92 8.17
C LEU A 167 -2.88 -5.28 7.46
N MET A 168 -1.86 -6.08 7.74
CA MET A 168 -1.69 -7.41 7.16
C MET A 168 -2.84 -8.34 7.55
N GLN A 169 -3.28 -8.30 8.81
CA GLN A 169 -4.43 -9.07 9.28
C GLN A 169 -5.72 -8.65 8.55
N ASP A 170 -5.99 -7.35 8.49
CA ASP A 170 -7.14 -6.80 7.77
C ASP A 170 -7.13 -7.18 6.29
N TYR A 171 -5.99 -6.98 5.61
CA TYR A 171 -5.86 -7.26 4.19
C TYR A 171 -6.02 -8.76 3.90
N SER A 172 -5.42 -9.62 4.73
CA SER A 172 -5.58 -11.07 4.62
C SER A 172 -7.05 -11.48 4.79
N TYR A 173 -7.78 -10.87 5.72
CA TYR A 173 -9.21 -11.10 5.89
C TYR A 173 -10.00 -10.73 4.61
N ILE A 174 -9.74 -9.55 4.04
CA ILE A 174 -10.43 -9.10 2.82
C ILE A 174 -10.10 -9.98 1.63
N VAL A 175 -8.83 -10.34 1.45
CA VAL A 175 -8.38 -11.23 0.38
C VAL A 175 -9.08 -12.60 0.48
N LYS A 176 -9.14 -13.22 1.67
CA LYS A 176 -9.90 -14.48 1.87
C LYS A 176 -11.38 -14.32 1.53
N LYS A 177 -11.97 -13.16 1.78
CA LYS A 177 -13.36 -12.86 1.44
C LYS A 177 -13.55 -12.70 -0.07
N LEU A 178 -12.59 -12.09 -0.77
CA LEU A 178 -12.55 -11.99 -2.23
C LEU A 178 -12.39 -13.37 -2.88
N ASP A 179 -11.49 -14.22 -2.36
CA ASP A 179 -11.32 -15.60 -2.84
C ASP A 179 -12.65 -16.36 -2.83
N LYS A 180 -13.36 -16.33 -1.68
CA LYS A 180 -14.69 -16.95 -1.55
C LYS A 180 -15.69 -16.36 -2.54
N ALA A 181 -15.66 -15.05 -2.77
CA ALA A 181 -16.56 -14.40 -3.70
C ALA A 181 -16.29 -14.84 -5.16
N VAL A 182 -15.04 -14.98 -5.55
CA VAL A 182 -14.62 -15.52 -6.86
C VAL A 182 -15.01 -16.99 -7.00
N SER A 183 -14.69 -17.85 -6.02
CA SER A 183 -15.06 -19.27 -6.05
C SER A 183 -16.58 -19.48 -6.11
N SER A 184 -17.37 -18.56 -5.55
CA SER A 184 -18.83 -18.58 -5.63
C SER A 184 -19.42 -17.95 -6.89
N GLY A 185 -18.60 -17.47 -7.83
CA GLY A 185 -19.04 -16.79 -9.05
C GLY A 185 -19.64 -15.39 -8.85
N ARG A 186 -19.55 -14.81 -7.65
CA ARG A 186 -20.07 -13.47 -7.32
C ARG A 186 -19.19 -12.32 -7.80
N ILE A 187 -17.95 -12.64 -8.19
CA ILE A 187 -16.98 -11.74 -8.82
C ILE A 187 -16.44 -12.47 -10.04
N LYS A 188 -16.49 -11.83 -11.21
CA LYS A 188 -15.87 -12.33 -12.44
C LYS A 188 -14.53 -11.63 -12.61
N ILE A 189 -13.49 -12.42 -12.85
CA ILE A 189 -12.15 -11.93 -13.18
C ILE A 189 -11.92 -12.31 -14.63
N ASP A 190 -12.19 -11.38 -15.53
CA ASP A 190 -11.92 -11.52 -16.96
C ASP A 190 -10.47 -11.09 -17.30
#